data_AF-A0A914ZSI4-F1
#
_entry.id   AF-A0A914ZSI4-F1
#
_cell.length_a   1.000
_cell.length_b   1.000
_cell.length_c   1.000
_cell.angle_alpha   90.00
_cell.angle_beta   90.00
_cell.angle_gamma   90.00
#
_symmetry.space_group_name_H-M   'P 1'
#
loop_
_entity.id
_entity.type
_entity.pdbx_description
1 polymer ?
#
loop_
_entity_poly.entity_id
_entity_poly.type
_entity_poly.pdbx_seq_one_letter_code
_entity_poly.pdbx_strand_id
1 'polypeptide(L)'
;ANSSSVSTSTQPTTSTVTTRPANCSTASTVLSLSNNNQSVIVLALHDCSNTSTQLGMMEKISLKNLANRIHNTVLMNQYYDDARKLELVKLLLTGFMKNSPERMTYLPQISLDTWGTVGELMNCQ
;
A
#
# COMPACT_ATOMS: atom_id res chain seq x y z
N ALA A 1 13.19 -51.40 -11.91
CA ALA A 1 13.52 -49.99 -11.65
C ALA A 1 13.46 -49.25 -12.98
N ASN A 2 12.60 -48.25 -13.11
CA ASN A 2 12.82 -47.08 -13.96
C ASN A 2 11.83 -46.00 -13.53
N SER A 3 12.36 -45.05 -12.77
CA SER A 3 11.63 -43.95 -12.15
C SER A 3 11.40 -42.85 -13.18
N SER A 4 10.13 -42.51 -13.42
CA SER A 4 9.74 -41.34 -14.19
C SER A 4 10.04 -40.08 -13.39
N SER A 5 11.01 -39.28 -13.84
CA SER A 5 11.27 -37.94 -13.31
C SER A 5 10.17 -36.99 -13.79
N VAL A 6 9.18 -36.75 -12.93
CA VAL A 6 8.22 -35.66 -13.10
C VAL A 6 8.94 -34.35 -12.74
N SER A 7 9.28 -33.57 -13.74
CA SER A 7 9.72 -32.19 -13.58
C SER A 7 8.51 -31.33 -13.22
N THR A 8 8.27 -31.14 -11.92
CA THR A 8 7.28 -30.19 -11.42
C THR A 8 7.77 -28.78 -11.73
N SER A 9 7.29 -28.22 -12.84
CA SER A 9 7.43 -26.80 -13.15
C SER A 9 6.49 -26.03 -12.23
N THR A 10 7.02 -25.47 -11.14
CA THR A 10 6.33 -24.47 -10.32
C THR A 10 6.24 -23.18 -11.13
N GLN A 11 5.21 -23.09 -11.97
CA GLN A 11 4.75 -21.83 -12.53
C GLN A 11 4.46 -20.88 -11.36
N PRO A 12 5.04 -19.66 -11.33
CA PRO A 12 4.68 -18.70 -10.31
C PRO A 12 3.20 -18.36 -10.51
N THR A 13 2.36 -18.73 -9.55
CA THR A 13 0.97 -18.31 -9.50
C THR A 13 0.96 -16.81 -9.32
N THR A 14 0.89 -16.07 -10.43
CA THR A 14 0.55 -14.66 -10.39
C THR A 14 -0.93 -14.62 -9.98
N SER A 15 -1.18 -14.49 -8.68
CA SER A 15 -2.51 -14.18 -8.17
C SER A 15 -2.95 -12.91 -8.87
N THR A 16 -3.75 -13.08 -9.92
CA THR A 16 -4.37 -11.96 -10.61
C THR A 16 -5.48 -11.54 -9.68
N VAL A 17 -5.13 -10.68 -8.71
CA VAL A 17 -6.12 -10.00 -7.89
C VAL A 17 -6.96 -9.21 -8.88
N THR A 18 -8.19 -9.65 -9.11
CA THR A 18 -9.17 -8.91 -9.89
C THR A 18 -9.40 -7.60 -9.15
N THR A 19 -8.67 -6.56 -9.52
CA THR A 19 -8.79 -5.22 -8.94
C THR A 19 -10.18 -4.71 -9.27
N ARG A 20 -11.08 -4.81 -8.28
CA ARG A 20 -12.35 -4.10 -8.33
C ARG A 20 -12.02 -2.59 -8.39
N PRO A 21 -12.69 -1.80 -9.24
CA PRO A 21 -12.45 -0.36 -9.28
C PRO A 21 -12.67 0.24 -7.90
N ALA A 22 -11.77 1.12 -7.49
CA ALA A 22 -11.84 1.76 -6.19
C ALA A 22 -13.18 2.48 -5.98
N ASN A 23 -13.83 2.22 -4.85
CA ASN A 23 -15.05 2.91 -4.47
C ASN A 23 -14.74 3.96 -3.40
N CYS A 24 -14.80 5.23 -3.78
CA CYS A 24 -14.50 6.34 -2.88
C CYS A 24 -15.46 6.44 -1.70
N SER A 25 -16.71 5.97 -1.85
CA SER A 25 -17.66 5.90 -0.73
C SER A 25 -17.22 4.94 0.38
N THR A 26 -16.26 4.04 0.10
CA THR A 26 -15.69 3.11 1.07
C THR A 26 -14.20 3.35 1.35
N ALA A 27 -13.65 4.51 0.95
CA ALA A 27 -12.23 4.82 1.15
C ALA A 27 -11.78 4.74 2.63
N SER A 28 -12.68 5.04 3.57
CA SER A 28 -12.42 4.93 5.01
C SER A 28 -12.05 3.51 5.45
N THR A 29 -12.53 2.47 4.74
CA THR A 29 -12.21 1.06 5.05
C THR A 29 -10.73 0.74 4.91
N VAL A 30 -10.03 1.44 4.03
CA VAL A 30 -8.58 1.31 3.84
C VAL A 30 -7.82 1.90 5.03
N LEU A 31 -8.41 2.89 5.70
CA LEU A 31 -7.86 3.61 6.84
C LEU A 31 -8.22 2.95 8.17
N SER A 32 -9.33 2.19 8.19
CA SER A 32 -9.78 1.45 9.36
C SER A 32 -8.69 0.49 9.86
N LEU A 33 -8.51 0.47 11.17
CA LEU A 33 -7.59 -0.44 11.83
C LEU A 33 -8.22 -1.83 11.86
N SER A 34 -7.49 -2.84 11.37
CA SER A 34 -7.88 -4.24 11.48
C SER A 34 -7.32 -4.87 12.76
N ASN A 35 -7.60 -6.15 12.97
CA ASN A 35 -6.94 -6.97 14.00
C ASN A 35 -5.41 -6.82 13.83
N ASN A 36 -4.71 -6.49 14.93
CA ASN A 36 -3.30 -6.08 14.99
C ASN A 36 -3.01 -4.58 14.81
N ASN A 37 -4.03 -3.71 14.94
CA ASN A 37 -3.86 -2.25 14.87
C ASN A 37 -3.27 -1.75 13.54
N GLN A 38 -3.25 -2.55 12.48
CA GLN A 38 -2.73 -2.12 11.18
C GLN A 38 -3.89 -1.93 10.21
N SER A 39 -3.82 -0.83 9.45
CA SER A 39 -4.76 -0.56 8.36
C SER A 39 -4.22 -1.09 7.04
N VAL A 40 -5.10 -1.22 6.05
CA VAL A 40 -4.75 -1.71 4.72
C VAL A 40 -3.67 -0.81 4.07
N ILE A 41 -3.79 0.51 4.20
CA ILE A 41 -2.77 1.43 3.66
C ILE A 41 -1.40 1.24 4.34
N VAL A 42 -1.36 1.05 5.65
CA VAL A 42 -0.08 0.89 6.38
C VAL A 42 0.59 -0.43 6.00
N LEU A 43 -0.18 -1.51 5.94
CA LEU A 43 0.29 -2.81 5.47
C LEU A 43 0.85 -2.73 4.05
N ALA A 44 0.08 -2.17 3.12
CA ALA A 44 0.49 -2.07 1.73
C ALA A 44 1.79 -1.27 1.53
N LEU A 45 1.98 -0.18 2.28
CA LEU A 45 3.22 0.60 2.23
C LEU A 45 4.41 -0.18 2.82
N HIS A 46 4.21 -0.92 3.92
CA HIS A 46 5.25 -1.79 4.48
C HIS A 46 5.62 -2.94 3.53
N ASP A 47 4.63 -3.60 2.95
CA ASP A 47 4.84 -4.70 2.03
C ASP A 47 5.56 -4.24 0.77
N CYS A 48 5.16 -3.09 0.20
CA CYS A 48 5.88 -2.47 -0.91
C CYS A 48 7.34 -2.15 -0.54
N SER A 49 7.58 -1.59 0.65
CA SER A 49 8.94 -1.33 1.14
C SER A 49 9.77 -2.61 1.26
N ASN A 50 9.18 -3.70 1.74
CA ASN A 50 9.92 -4.93 2.01
C ASN A 50 10.17 -5.75 0.74
N THR A 51 9.16 -5.84 -0.14
CA THR A 51 9.14 -6.77 -1.27
C THR A 51 9.58 -6.16 -2.60
N SER A 52 9.50 -4.83 -2.75
CA SER A 52 9.84 -4.20 -4.03
C SER A 52 11.32 -4.39 -4.37
N THR A 53 11.59 -4.86 -5.58
CA THR A 53 12.94 -4.96 -6.17
C THR A 53 13.34 -3.69 -6.91
N GLN A 54 12.40 -2.77 -7.15
CA GLN A 54 12.61 -1.52 -7.88
C GLN A 54 13.09 -0.37 -6.97
N LEU A 55 12.91 -0.51 -5.65
CA LEU A 55 13.26 0.51 -4.68
C LEU A 55 14.67 0.29 -4.13
N GLY A 56 15.47 1.36 -4.16
CA GLY A 56 16.73 1.43 -3.43
C GLY A 56 16.52 1.42 -1.91
N MET A 57 17.60 1.22 -1.16
CA MET A 57 17.53 1.10 0.30
C MET A 57 16.95 2.36 0.97
N MET A 58 17.29 3.55 0.46
CA MET A 58 16.82 4.81 1.03
C MET A 58 15.33 5.05 0.73
N GLU A 59 14.85 4.61 -0.43
CA GLU A 59 13.44 4.67 -0.80
C GLU A 59 12.61 3.74 0.08
N LYS A 60 13.10 2.52 0.31
CA LYS A 60 12.48 1.56 1.25
C LYS A 60 12.38 2.15 2.65
N ILE A 61 13.47 2.71 3.18
CA ILE A 61 13.47 3.39 4.49
C ILE A 61 12.46 4.53 4.51
N SER A 62 12.45 5.37 3.48
CA SER A 62 11.54 6.52 3.38
C SER A 62 10.08 6.08 3.33
N LEU A 63 9.76 5.00 2.61
CA LEU A 63 8.41 4.43 2.51
C LEU A 63 7.96 3.80 3.83
N LYS A 64 8.86 3.07 4.51
CA LYS A 64 8.61 2.53 5.86
C LYS A 64 8.35 3.65 6.87
N ASN A 65 9.11 4.74 6.80
CA ASN A 65 8.91 5.91 7.65
C ASN A 65 7.58 6.62 7.37
N LEU A 66 7.15 6.69 6.10
CA LEU A 66 5.83 7.20 5.74
C LEU A 66 4.71 6.34 6.34
N ALA A 67 4.79 5.02 6.20
CA ALA A 67 3.82 4.08 6.77
C ALA A 67 3.69 4.26 8.30
N ASN A 68 4.83 4.30 8.99
CA ASN A 68 4.89 4.55 10.43
C ASN A 68 4.29 5.91 10.81
N ARG A 69 4.56 6.96 10.03
CA ARG A 69 4.02 8.30 10.29
C ARG A 69 2.50 8.31 10.13
N ILE A 70 1.97 7.75 9.03
CA ILE A 70 0.52 7.64 8.81
C ILE A 70 -0.16 6.94 9.98
N HIS A 71 0.37 5.79 10.39
CA HIS A 71 -0.17 5.03 11.51
C HIS A 71 -0.17 5.83 12.82
N ASN A 72 1.01 6.33 13.24
CA ASN A 72 1.19 6.94 14.55
C ASN A 72 0.51 8.31 14.68
N THR A 73 0.50 9.12 13.61
CA THR A 73 0.02 10.52 13.70
C THR A 73 -1.42 10.71 13.23
N VAL A 74 -1.90 9.86 12.31
CA VAL A 74 -3.23 9.99 11.70
C VAL A 74 -4.17 8.92 12.19
N LEU A 75 -3.82 7.64 12.00
CA LEU A 75 -4.77 6.55 12.21
C LEU A 75 -5.03 6.24 13.69
N MET A 76 -3.98 6.33 14.53
CA MET A 76 -4.09 6.18 15.98
C MET A 76 -4.69 7.41 16.67
N ASN A 77 -4.93 8.50 15.95
CA ASN A 77 -5.53 9.69 16.53
C ASN A 77 -7.05 9.52 16.60
N GLN A 78 -7.57 9.45 17.83
CA GLN A 78 -8.99 9.31 18.12
C GLN A 78 -9.82 10.58 17.92
N TYR A 79 -9.16 11.75 17.78
CA TYR A 79 -9.84 13.04 17.57
C TYR A 79 -10.15 13.32 16.09
N TYR A 80 -9.62 12.51 15.17
CA TYR A 80 -9.91 12.64 13.75
C TYR A 80 -11.01 11.67 13.34
N ASP A 81 -12.02 12.21 12.65
CA ASP A 81 -12.99 11.41 11.93
C ASP A 81 -12.39 10.84 10.64
N ASP A 82 -13.15 9.98 9.97
CA ASP A 82 -12.66 9.28 8.77
C ASP A 82 -12.34 10.23 7.62
N ALA A 83 -13.12 11.29 7.45
CA ALA A 83 -12.88 12.31 6.43
C ALA A 83 -11.55 13.04 6.69
N ARG A 84 -11.32 13.48 7.93
CA ARG A 84 -10.07 14.15 8.30
C ARG A 84 -8.87 13.21 8.21
N LYS A 85 -9.02 11.94 8.59
CA LYS A 85 -7.98 10.93 8.40
C LYS A 85 -7.63 10.75 6.93
N LEU A 86 -8.64 10.66 6.05
CA LEU A 86 -8.42 10.54 4.60
C LEU A 86 -7.65 11.73 4.05
N GLU A 87 -8.04 12.96 4.38
CA GLU A 87 -7.33 14.17 3.97
C GLU A 87 -5.86 14.16 4.41
N LEU A 88 -5.60 13.84 5.68
CA LEU A 88 -4.25 13.85 6.24
C LEU A 88 -3.37 12.74 5.64
N VAL A 89 -3.93 11.54 5.40
CA VAL A 89 -3.23 10.46 4.69
C VAL A 89 -2.86 10.90 3.28
N LYS A 90 -3.80 11.49 2.53
CA LYS A 90 -3.53 12.01 1.18
C LYS A 90 -2.47 13.11 1.19
N LEU A 91 -2.47 13.98 2.20
CA LEU A 91 -1.45 15.02 2.36
C LEU A 91 -0.06 14.44 2.61
N LEU A 92 0.06 13.42 3.47
CA LEU A 92 1.33 12.74 3.73
C LEU A 92 1.85 11.99 2.50
N LEU A 93 0.97 11.29 1.77
CA LEU A 93 1.29 10.61 0.51
C LEU A 93 1.75 11.63 -0.55
N THR A 94 1.03 12.75 -0.68
CA THR A 94 1.41 13.84 -1.60
C THR A 94 2.79 14.40 -1.24
N GLY A 95 3.04 14.66 0.04
CA GLY A 95 4.34 15.17 0.51
C GLY A 95 5.48 14.19 0.21
N PHE A 96 5.24 12.89 0.39
CA PHE A 96 6.22 11.86 0.05
C PHE A 96 6.59 11.84 -1.44
N MET A 97 5.59 12.01 -2.32
CA MET A 97 5.78 12.06 -3.77
C MET A 97 6.47 13.36 -4.22
N LYS A 98 6.05 14.52 -3.68
CA LYS A 98 6.61 15.82 -4.05
C LYS A 98 8.08 15.98 -3.66
N ASN A 99 8.50 15.37 -2.56
CA ASN A 99 9.88 15.46 -2.09
C ASN A 99 10.89 14.76 -3.04
N SER A 100 10.43 13.92 -3.95
CA SER A 100 11.27 13.33 -4.99
C SER A 100 10.39 12.96 -6.19
N PRO A 101 10.21 13.88 -7.15
CA PRO A 101 9.32 13.68 -8.30
C PRO A 101 9.66 12.44 -9.13
N GLU A 102 10.93 12.05 -9.16
CA GLU A 102 11.41 10.82 -9.80
C GLU A 102 10.79 9.56 -9.18
N ARG A 103 10.34 9.58 -7.92
CA ARG A 103 9.64 8.45 -7.30
C ARG A 103 8.40 8.04 -8.07
N MET A 104 7.74 8.95 -8.76
CA MET A 104 6.56 8.62 -9.55
C MET A 104 6.87 7.70 -10.74
N THR A 105 8.12 7.65 -11.20
CA THR A 105 8.52 6.81 -12.35
C THR A 105 8.96 5.41 -11.96
N TYR A 106 9.35 5.17 -10.70
CA TYR A 106 9.86 3.87 -10.23
C TYR A 106 9.12 3.29 -9.02
N LEU A 107 8.22 4.04 -8.37
CA LEU A 107 7.35 3.47 -7.36
C LEU A 107 6.41 2.48 -8.04
N PRO A 108 6.42 1.20 -7.62
CA PRO A 108 5.44 0.27 -8.11
C PRO A 108 4.05 0.72 -7.66
N GLN A 109 3.04 0.37 -8.45
CA GLN A 109 1.65 0.58 -8.05
C GLN A 109 1.38 -0.19 -6.76
N ILE A 110 1.05 0.55 -5.69
CA ILE A 110 0.80 -0.04 -4.37
C ILE A 110 -0.67 -0.46 -4.29
N SER A 111 -0.91 -1.77 -4.25
CA SER A 111 -2.25 -2.34 -4.11
C SER A 111 -2.74 -2.25 -2.67
N LEU A 112 -3.98 -1.79 -2.49
CA LEU A 112 -4.71 -1.73 -1.24
C LEU A 112 -5.65 -2.93 -1.13
N ASP A 113 -5.06 -4.12 -1.22
CA ASP A 113 -5.78 -5.39 -1.25
C ASP A 113 -6.90 -5.38 -2.33
N THR A 114 -8.13 -5.77 -1.97
CA THR A 114 -9.30 -5.83 -2.86
C THR A 114 -9.95 -4.47 -3.09
N TRP A 115 -9.49 -3.41 -2.40
CA TRP A 115 -10.08 -2.08 -2.51
C TRP A 115 -9.64 -1.33 -3.77
N GLY A 116 -8.41 -1.52 -4.23
CA GLY A 116 -7.83 -0.77 -5.36
C GLY A 116 -6.37 -0.43 -5.12
N THR A 117 -5.96 0.80 -5.42
CA THR A 117 -4.55 1.24 -5.34
C THR A 117 -4.41 2.57 -4.59
N VAL A 118 -3.19 2.87 -4.13
CA VAL A 118 -2.87 4.18 -3.53
C VAL A 118 -3.17 5.33 -4.50
N GLY A 119 -2.92 5.16 -5.80
CA GLY A 119 -3.23 6.18 -6.80
C GLY A 119 -4.73 6.48 -6.89
N GLU A 120 -5.57 5.46 -6.82
CA GLU A 120 -7.02 5.64 -6.80
C GLU A 120 -7.51 6.27 -5.49
N LEU A 121 -6.94 5.88 -4.34
CA LEU A 121 -7.22 6.53 -3.05
C LEU A 121 -6.93 8.03 -3.09
N MET A 122 -5.86 8.42 -3.75
CA MET A 122 -5.48 9.82 -3.94
C MET A 122 -6.50 10.61 -4.78
N ASN A 123 -7.27 9.93 -5.64
CA ASN A 123 -8.27 10.56 -6.51
C ASN A 123 -9.66 10.66 -5.89
N CYS A 124 -9.91 10.04 -4.72
CA CYS A 124 -11.20 10.15 -4.04
C CYS A 124 -11.46 11.56 -3.51
N GLN A 125 -12.66 12.11 -3.77
CA GLN A 125 -13.11 13.43 -3.34
C GLN A 125 -14.03 13.33 -2.14
#